data_AF-A0A949AYQ4-F1
#
_entry.id   AF-A0A949AYQ4-F1
#
_cell.length_a   1.000
_cell.length_b   1.000
_cell.length_c   1.000
_cell.angle_alpha   90.00
_cell.angle_beta   90.00
_cell.angle_gamma   90.00
#
_symmetry.space_group_name_H-M   'P 1'
#
loop_
_entity.id
_entity.type
_entity.pdbx_description
1 polymer ?
#
loop_
_entity_poly.entity_id
_entity_poly.type
_entity_poly.pdbx_seq_one_letter_code
_entity_poly.pdbx_strand_id
1 'polypeptide(L)'
;MKNKVTKRYWIGIPPWIIIGAVLILAPIFVFITLENIHRQKENTTTLMVEKGAALIRSFEAGARTGMMGMMGMRGGSFRLQKLLMETAQQPDIMYLIVTDSEGTILAHDDPAKIGKNYGKGLDLERISSSKEVEWR
;
A
#
# COMPACT_ATOMS: atom_id res chain seq x y z
N MET A 1 19.25 59.95 16.99
CA MET A 1 19.05 58.48 16.88
C MET A 1 19.41 57.80 18.19
N LYS A 2 18.44 57.20 18.91
CA LYS A 2 18.69 56.11 19.88
C LYS A 2 17.47 55.19 19.87
N ASN A 3 17.56 54.12 19.08
CA ASN A 3 16.55 53.06 19.01
C ASN A 3 16.54 52.29 20.33
N LYS A 4 15.43 52.35 21.08
CA LYS A 4 15.18 51.44 22.20
C LYS A 4 14.46 50.21 21.68
N VAL A 5 15.23 49.20 21.29
CA VAL A 5 14.72 47.83 21.14
C VAL A 5 14.94 47.16 22.50
N THR A 6 13.89 46.99 23.30
CA THR A 6 13.95 46.12 24.48
C THR A 6 12.86 45.07 24.39
N LYS A 7 13.27 43.89 23.92
CA LYS A 7 12.58 42.61 24.12
C LYS A 7 12.33 42.42 25.62
N ARG A 8 11.10 42.64 26.08
CA ARG A 8 10.72 42.49 27.49
C ARG A 8 9.40 41.72 27.63
N TYR A 9 9.38 40.49 27.12
CA TYR A 9 8.26 39.54 27.33
C TYR A 9 8.70 38.21 27.97
N TRP A 10 9.99 38.02 28.25
CA TRP A 10 10.54 36.72 28.65
C TRP A 10 11.04 36.64 30.10
N ILE A 11 10.85 37.66 30.93
CA ILE A 11 11.42 37.72 32.31
C ILE A 11 10.34 37.48 33.40
N GLY A 12 9.09 37.19 33.03
CA GLY A 12 7.96 37.16 33.97
C GLY A 12 7.35 35.79 34.29
N ILE A 13 7.85 34.68 33.73
CA ILE A 13 7.22 33.37 33.94
C ILE A 13 7.89 32.69 35.15
N PRO A 14 7.17 32.43 36.26
CA PRO A 14 7.70 31.68 37.39
C PRO A 14 8.12 30.27 36.96
N PRO A 15 9.30 29.76 37.35
CA PRO A 15 9.78 28.44 36.99
C PRO A 15 8.80 27.29 37.30
N TRP A 16 7.99 27.43 38.35
CA TRP A 16 6.96 26.47 38.76
C TRP A 16 5.86 26.27 37.72
N ILE A 17 5.51 27.31 36.95
CA ILE A 17 4.52 27.20 35.87
C ILE A 17 5.04 26.28 34.77
N ILE A 18 6.34 26.38 34.45
CA ILE A 18 6.99 25.52 33.46
C ILE A 18 6.97 24.06 33.95
N ILE A 19 7.31 23.83 35.21
CA ILE A 19 7.30 22.49 35.81
C ILE A 19 5.90 21.88 35.79
N GLY A 20 4.87 22.65 36.20
CA GLY A 20 3.48 22.20 36.18
C GLY A 20 2.97 21.92 34.76
N ALA A 21 3.31 22.78 33.79
CA ALA A 21 2.97 22.57 32.39
C ALA A 21 3.60 21.28 31.85
N VAL A 22 4.88 21.02 32.14
CA VAL A 22 5.56 19.78 31.73
C VAL A 22 4.93 18.56 32.39
N LEU A 23 4.59 18.65 33.68
CA LEU A 23 3.95 17.55 34.43
C LEU A 23 2.58 17.16 33.87
N ILE A 24 1.82 18.11 33.33
CA ILE A 24 0.52 17.86 32.71
C ILE A 24 0.69 17.42 31.25
N LEU A 25 1.56 18.11 30.50
CA LEU A 25 1.73 17.89 29.06
C LEU A 25 2.40 16.54 28.77
N ALA A 26 3.40 16.14 29.55
CA ALA A 26 4.14 14.91 29.33
C ALA A 26 3.26 13.65 29.33
N PRO A 27 2.41 13.38 30.35
CA PRO A 27 1.55 12.19 30.34
C PRO A 27 0.51 12.23 29.22
N ILE A 28 -0.07 13.40 28.92
CA ILE A 28 -1.00 13.56 27.79
C ILE A 28 -0.29 13.21 26.48
N PHE A 29 0.91 13.74 26.27
CA PHE A 29 1.70 13.50 25.06
C PHE A 29 2.09 12.03 24.91
N VAL A 30 2.50 11.38 26.01
CA VAL A 30 2.81 9.95 26.03
C VAL A 30 1.57 9.13 25.67
N PHE A 31 0.42 9.43 26.27
CA PHE A 31 -0.83 8.72 26.02
C PHE A 31 -1.25 8.84 24.54
N ILE A 32 -1.26 10.07 23.99
CA ILE A 32 -1.58 10.32 22.58
C ILE A 32 -0.62 9.56 21.67
N THR A 33 0.69 9.57 21.97
CA THR A 33 1.69 8.91 21.12
C THR A 33 1.48 7.40 21.09
N LEU A 34 1.22 6.78 22.23
CA LEU A 34 0.98 5.33 22.31
C LEU A 34 -0.30 4.91 21.58
N GLU A 35 -1.39 5.66 21.72
CA GLU A 35 -2.65 5.35 21.03
C GLU A 35 -2.53 5.58 19.51
N ASN A 36 -1.84 6.65 19.11
CA ASN A 36 -1.68 7.01 17.70
C ASN A 36 -0.84 5.97 16.93
N ILE A 37 0.20 5.41 17.56
CA ILE A 37 1.03 4.35 16.95
C ILE A 37 0.23 3.06 16.72
N HIS A 38 -0.67 2.70 17.63
CA HIS A 38 -1.49 1.49 17.49
C HIS A 38 -2.54 1.65 16.37
N ARG A 39 -3.19 2.82 16.28
CA ARG A 39 -4.20 3.10 15.23
C ARG A 39 -3.64 3.17 13.81
N GLN A 40 -2.36 3.54 13.66
CA GLN A 40 -1.79 3.75 12.32
C GLN A 40 -1.56 2.43 11.56
N LYS A 41 -1.35 1.31 12.26
CA LYS A 41 -1.01 0.02 11.64
C LYS A 41 -2.21 -0.68 11.00
N GLU A 42 -3.35 -0.72 11.69
CA GLU A 42 -4.55 -1.40 11.19
C GLU A 42 -5.09 -0.72 9.93
N ASN A 43 -5.17 0.61 9.94
CA ASN A 43 -5.62 1.40 8.78
C ASN A 43 -4.72 1.21 7.55
N THR A 44 -3.42 1.00 7.75
CA THR A 44 -2.48 0.83 6.64
C THR A 44 -2.71 -0.49 5.91
N THR A 45 -2.99 -1.58 6.64
CA THR A 45 -3.25 -2.89 6.01
C THR A 45 -4.53 -2.90 5.19
N THR A 46 -5.64 -2.42 5.75
CA THR A 46 -6.91 -2.28 5.03
C THR A 46 -6.77 -1.40 3.80
N LEU A 47 -6.07 -0.27 3.93
CA LEU A 47 -5.82 0.62 2.80
C LEU A 47 -5.00 -0.06 1.69
N MET A 48 -3.99 -0.87 2.02
CA MET A 48 -3.21 -1.61 1.03
C MET A 48 -4.03 -2.70 0.34
N VAL A 49 -4.89 -3.41 1.09
CA VAL A 49 -5.84 -4.39 0.51
C VAL A 49 -6.82 -3.71 -0.43
N GLU A 50 -7.40 -2.59 -0.03
CA GLU A 50 -8.34 -1.82 -0.86
C GLU A 50 -7.68 -1.30 -2.14
N LYS A 51 -6.46 -0.75 -2.04
CA LYS A 51 -5.66 -0.33 -3.20
C LYS A 51 -5.34 -1.51 -4.11
N GLY A 52 -4.92 -2.65 -3.57
CA GLY A 52 -4.66 -3.87 -4.34
C GLY A 52 -5.91 -4.39 -5.05
N ALA A 53 -7.06 -4.40 -4.36
CA ALA A 53 -8.34 -4.80 -4.94
C ALA A 53 -8.78 -3.83 -6.06
N ALA A 54 -8.53 -2.53 -5.91
CA ALA A 54 -8.78 -1.54 -6.97
C ALA A 54 -7.88 -1.79 -8.19
N LEU A 55 -6.60 -2.10 -7.98
CA LEU A 55 -5.66 -2.47 -9.04
C LEU A 55 -6.08 -3.74 -9.77
N ILE A 56 -6.49 -4.79 -9.05
CA ILE A 56 -6.99 -6.03 -9.67
C ILE A 56 -8.20 -5.74 -10.55
N ARG A 57 -9.18 -4.97 -10.06
CA ARG A 57 -10.40 -4.66 -10.83
C ARG A 57 -10.11 -3.79 -12.05
N SER A 58 -9.27 -2.77 -11.93
CA SER A 58 -8.90 -1.92 -13.06
C SER A 58 -8.08 -2.69 -14.10
N PHE A 59 -7.19 -3.58 -13.64
CA PHE A 59 -6.41 -4.47 -14.49
C PHE A 59 -7.30 -5.48 -15.23
N GLU A 60 -8.25 -6.11 -14.55
CA GLU A 60 -9.22 -7.03 -15.17
C GLU A 60 -10.07 -6.29 -16.22
N ALA A 61 -10.55 -5.09 -15.91
CA ALA A 61 -11.32 -4.27 -16.84
C ALA A 61 -10.47 -3.83 -18.06
N GLY A 62 -9.21 -3.43 -17.83
CA GLY A 62 -8.27 -3.09 -18.90
C GLY A 62 -7.91 -4.27 -19.78
N ALA A 63 -7.69 -5.45 -19.18
CA ALA A 63 -7.47 -6.69 -19.91
C ALA A 63 -8.72 -7.07 -20.73
N ARG A 64 -9.92 -7.02 -20.13
CA ARG A 64 -11.18 -7.37 -20.81
C ARG A 64 -11.46 -6.46 -22.02
N THR A 65 -11.31 -5.15 -21.85
CA THR A 65 -11.53 -4.18 -22.94
C THR A 65 -10.44 -4.24 -24.00
N GLY A 66 -9.17 -4.39 -23.61
CA GLY A 66 -8.05 -4.59 -24.53
C GLY A 66 -8.11 -5.91 -25.32
N MET A 67 -8.82 -6.92 -24.80
CA MET A 67 -9.11 -8.16 -25.51
C MET A 67 -10.35 -8.06 -26.42
N MET A 68 -11.37 -7.26 -26.05
CA MET A 68 -12.56 -7.03 -26.88
C MET A 68 -12.31 -6.12 -28.08
N GLY A 69 -11.39 -5.15 -27.99
CA GLY A 69 -11.15 -4.16 -29.04
C GLY A 69 -10.52 -4.66 -30.35
N MET A 70 -10.10 -5.93 -30.42
CA MET A 70 -9.51 -6.54 -31.63
C MET A 70 -9.87 -8.02 -31.74
N MET A 71 -11.08 -8.27 -32.26
CA MET A 71 -11.58 -9.59 -32.62
C MET A 71 -10.66 -10.21 -33.69
N GLY A 72 -9.64 -10.99 -33.31
CA GLY A 72 -8.91 -11.82 -34.29
C GLY A 72 -7.46 -12.25 -34.00
N MET A 73 -6.75 -11.70 -33.01
CA MET A 73 -5.36 -12.10 -32.76
C MET A 73 -5.25 -12.97 -31.51
N ARG A 74 -4.57 -14.12 -31.64
CA ARG A 74 -4.27 -15.18 -30.63
C ARG A 74 -3.44 -14.69 -29.41
N GLY A 75 -3.66 -13.48 -28.91
CA GLY A 75 -2.74 -12.75 -28.03
C GLY A 75 -3.26 -12.41 -26.63
N GLY A 76 -4.26 -13.10 -26.10
CA GLY A 76 -4.81 -12.80 -24.76
C GLY A 76 -3.77 -12.86 -23.64
N SER A 77 -2.99 -13.94 -23.58
CA SER A 77 -1.91 -14.12 -22.60
C SER A 77 -0.74 -13.14 -22.82
N PHE A 78 -0.36 -12.90 -24.07
CA PHE A 78 0.70 -11.93 -24.41
C PHE A 78 0.32 -10.49 -24.03
N ARG A 79 -0.96 -10.11 -24.18
CA ARG A 79 -1.48 -8.81 -23.75
C ARG A 79 -1.53 -8.69 -22.23
N LEU A 80 -1.97 -9.74 -21.54
CA LEU A 80 -1.98 -9.80 -20.08
C LEU A 80 -0.56 -9.58 -19.51
N GLN A 81 0.43 -10.28 -20.07
CA GLN A 81 1.83 -10.16 -19.68
C GLN A 81 2.34 -8.72 -19.88
N LYS A 82 2.07 -8.11 -21.03
CA LYS A 82 2.51 -6.74 -21.33
C LYS A 82 1.86 -5.72 -20.39
N LEU A 83 0.54 -5.80 -20.20
CA LEU A 83 -0.19 -4.92 -19.27
C LEU A 83 0.33 -5.06 -17.85
N LEU A 84 0.60 -6.30 -17.42
CA LEU A 84 1.12 -6.57 -16.08
C LEU A 84 2.51 -5.94 -15.92
N MET A 85 3.40 -6.15 -16.88
CA MET A 85 4.75 -5.58 -16.87
C MET A 85 4.73 -4.05 -16.85
N GLU A 86 3.85 -3.41 -17.61
CA GLU A 86 3.65 -1.96 -17.58
C GLU A 86 3.07 -1.48 -16.24
N THR A 87 2.11 -2.21 -15.68
CA THR A 87 1.49 -1.87 -14.39
C THR A 87 2.48 -2.04 -13.24
N ALA A 88 3.32 -3.08 -13.27
CA ALA A 88 4.33 -3.33 -12.25
C ALA A 88 5.47 -2.30 -12.24
N GLN A 89 5.62 -1.48 -13.29
CA GLN A 89 6.56 -0.36 -13.30
C GLN A 89 6.07 0.87 -12.52
N GLN A 90 4.80 0.88 -12.08
CA GLN A 90 4.30 1.98 -11.26
C GLN A 90 5.04 2.03 -9.90
N PRO A 91 5.34 3.23 -9.37
CA PRO A 91 6.20 3.40 -8.21
C PRO A 91 5.66 2.76 -6.91
N ASP A 92 4.35 2.55 -6.82
CA ASP A 92 3.69 1.99 -5.64
C ASP A 92 3.51 0.45 -5.71
N ILE A 93 4.05 -0.21 -6.73
CA ILE A 93 3.89 -1.65 -6.96
C ILE A 93 5.26 -2.33 -6.95
N MET A 94 5.45 -3.28 -6.03
CA MET A 94 6.73 -4.01 -5.94
C MET A 94 6.84 -5.12 -6.98
N TYR A 95 5.76 -5.88 -7.19
CA TYR A 95 5.65 -6.92 -8.22
C TYR A 95 4.19 -7.30 -8.42
N LEU A 96 3.89 -7.90 -9.57
CA LEU A 96 2.57 -8.48 -9.87
C LEU A 96 2.78 -9.87 -10.45
N ILE A 97 1.91 -10.79 -10.06
CA ILE A 97 1.90 -12.16 -10.57
C ILE A 97 0.47 -12.61 -10.80
N VAL A 98 0.29 -13.41 -11.85
CA VAL A 98 -0.94 -14.16 -12.09
C VAL A 98 -0.55 -15.62 -12.18
N THR A 99 -1.18 -16.46 -11.37
CA THR A 99 -0.97 -17.91 -11.36
C THR A 99 -2.25 -18.64 -11.70
N ASP A 100 -2.14 -19.89 -12.13
CA ASP A 100 -3.28 -20.81 -12.10
C ASP A 100 -3.51 -21.35 -10.65
N SER A 101 -4.50 -22.23 -10.51
CA SER A 101 -4.84 -22.89 -9.24
C SER A 101 -3.75 -23.85 -8.73
N GLU A 102 -2.83 -24.30 -9.59
CA GLU A 102 -1.69 -25.16 -9.23
C GLU A 102 -0.44 -24.33 -8.87
N GLY A 103 -0.50 -23.01 -9.04
CA GLY A 103 0.57 -22.08 -8.77
C GLY A 103 1.52 -21.86 -9.93
N THR A 104 1.25 -22.38 -11.12
CA THR A 104 2.04 -22.07 -12.32
C THR A 104 1.87 -20.61 -12.68
N ILE A 105 2.97 -19.89 -12.82
CA ILE A 105 2.98 -18.48 -13.16
C ILE A 105 2.60 -18.30 -14.63
N LEU A 106 1.45 -17.68 -14.87
CA LEU A 106 0.90 -17.37 -16.18
C LEU A 106 1.39 -16.00 -16.69
N ALA A 107 1.59 -15.04 -15.78
CA ALA A 107 2.15 -13.73 -16.07
C ALA A 107 2.92 -13.18 -14.86
N HIS A 108 4.00 -12.43 -15.11
CA HIS A 108 4.88 -11.86 -14.09
C HIS A 108 5.56 -10.60 -14.62
N ASP A 109 5.90 -9.64 -13.75
CA ASP A 109 6.72 -8.47 -14.13
C ASP A 109 8.09 -8.85 -14.72
N ASP A 110 8.62 -10.02 -14.37
CA ASP A 110 9.82 -10.63 -14.96
C ASP A 110 9.41 -11.80 -15.88
N PRO A 111 9.49 -11.63 -17.21
CA PRO A 111 9.13 -12.69 -18.16
C PRO A 111 9.90 -14.01 -17.98
N ALA A 112 11.10 -13.98 -17.38
CA ALA A 112 11.90 -15.17 -17.13
C ALA A 112 11.33 -16.08 -16.01
N LYS A 113 10.26 -15.64 -15.34
CA LYS A 113 9.57 -16.42 -14.31
C LYS A 113 8.27 -17.07 -14.77
N ILE A 114 7.80 -16.77 -15.98
CA ILE A 114 6.63 -17.42 -16.56
C ILE A 114 6.88 -18.93 -16.69
N GLY A 115 5.89 -19.73 -16.32
CA GLY A 115 5.96 -21.20 -16.31
C GLY A 115 6.64 -21.80 -15.08
N LYS A 116 7.23 -20.99 -14.19
CA LYS A 116 7.70 -21.47 -12.88
C LYS A 116 6.54 -21.58 -11.90
N ASN A 117 6.69 -22.40 -10.87
CA ASN A 117 5.69 -22.52 -9.81
C ASN A 117 5.90 -21.45 -8.71
N TYR A 118 4.83 -20.79 -8.30
CA TYR A 118 4.80 -19.86 -7.17
C TYR A 118 4.72 -20.64 -5.84
N GLY A 119 5.87 -21.18 -5.41
CA GLY A 119 6.03 -22.08 -4.26
C GLY A 119 5.93 -21.43 -2.87
N LYS A 120 4.95 -20.55 -2.63
CA LYS A 120 4.87 -19.71 -1.42
C LYS A 120 3.97 -20.26 -0.31
N GLY A 121 3.55 -21.54 -0.38
CA GLY A 121 2.79 -22.22 0.69
C GLY A 121 1.38 -21.66 0.90
N LEU A 122 0.75 -21.15 -0.17
CA LEU A 122 -0.64 -20.69 -0.15
C LEU A 122 -1.57 -21.82 -0.56
N ASP A 123 -2.74 -21.88 0.05
CA ASP A 123 -3.83 -22.76 -0.38
C ASP A 123 -4.52 -22.16 -1.61
N LEU A 124 -3.94 -22.42 -2.78
CA LEU A 124 -4.38 -21.85 -4.05
C LEU A 124 -5.74 -22.39 -4.50
N GLU A 125 -6.08 -23.63 -4.13
CA GLU A 125 -7.40 -24.18 -4.40
C GLU A 125 -8.47 -23.37 -3.68
N ARG A 126 -8.32 -23.13 -2.37
CA ARG A 126 -9.23 -22.29 -1.60
C ARG A 126 -9.30 -20.87 -2.16
N ILE A 127 -8.14 -20.25 -2.41
CA ILE A 127 -8.08 -18.84 -2.86
C ILE A 127 -8.71 -18.68 -4.24
N SER A 128 -8.46 -19.61 -5.17
CA SER A 128 -9.03 -19.55 -6.53
C SER A 128 -10.57 -19.66 -6.54
N SER A 129 -11.15 -20.34 -5.54
CA SER A 129 -12.59 -20.46 -5.37
C SER A 129 -13.23 -19.25 -4.67
N SER A 130 -12.43 -18.45 -3.97
CA SER A 130 -12.89 -17.27 -3.25
C SER A 130 -13.04 -16.06 -4.18
N LYS A 131 -14.06 -15.24 -3.93
CA LYS A 131 -14.21 -13.93 -4.59
C LYS A 131 -13.69 -12.77 -3.74
N GLU A 132 -13.23 -13.07 -2.53
CA GLU A 132 -12.72 -12.07 -1.59
C GLU A 132 -11.22 -11.86 -1.76
N VAL A 133 -10.80 -10.60 -1.64
CA VAL A 133 -9.39 -10.22 -1.66
C VAL A 133 -8.86 -10.33 -0.24
N GLU A 134 -7.85 -11.16 -0.04
CA GLU A 134 -7.24 -11.39 1.27
C GLU A 134 -5.84 -10.77 1.34
N TRP A 135 -5.52 -10.18 2.50
CA TRP A 135 -4.15 -9.81 2.82
C TRP A 135 -3.33 -11.07 3.14
N ARG A 136 -2.06 -11.04 2.76
CA ARG A 136 -1.10 -12.07 3.12
C ARG A 136 -0.20 -11.63 4.27
#